data_AF-A0A238JML1-F1
#
_entry.id   AF-A0A238JML1-F1
#
_cell.length_a   1.000
_cell.length_b   1.000
_cell.length_c   1.000
_cell.angle_alpha   90.00
_cell.angle_beta   90.00
_cell.angle_gamma   90.00
#
_symmetry.space_group_name_H-M   'P 1'
#
loop_
_entity.id
_entity.type
_entity.pdbx_description
1 polymer ?
#
loop_
_entity_poly.entity_id
_entity_poly.type
_entity_poly.pdbx_seq_one_letter_code
_entity_poly.pdbx_strand_id
1 'polypeptide(L)'
;MNSIILTHVSSPADSQLLLEAALERLGAWLDDERDTLGRIFAQCGRRHAAAALEGLDQLHLEPSSDEAALRDLLDEARASLNFLCDILCAIPSRCRLETAWGFPGPAPLHVHLGWSAARLVDLISTLDRALAS
;
A
#
# COMPACT_ATOMS: atom_id res chain seq x y z
N MET A 1 -10.88 -37.28 -19.59
CA MET A 1 -11.21 -36.29 -18.54
C MET A 1 -9.93 -36.03 -17.78
N ASN A 2 -9.25 -34.92 -18.09
CA ASN A 2 -7.93 -34.61 -17.52
C ASN A 2 -8.13 -33.77 -16.26
N SER A 3 -7.78 -34.33 -15.10
CA SER A 3 -7.71 -33.63 -13.82
C SER A 3 -6.56 -32.62 -13.85
N ILE A 4 -6.85 -31.36 -13.54
CA ILE A 4 -5.82 -30.40 -13.16
C ILE A 4 -5.68 -30.49 -11.64
N ILE A 5 -4.73 -31.30 -11.17
CA ILE A 5 -4.27 -31.24 -9.79
C ILE A 5 -3.06 -30.31 -9.79
N LEU A 6 -3.28 -29.03 -9.48
CA LEU A 6 -2.22 -28.08 -9.15
C LEU A 6 -2.00 -28.12 -7.64
N THR A 7 -1.34 -29.17 -7.17
CA THR A 7 -0.62 -29.10 -5.87
C THR A 7 0.76 -28.56 -6.18
N HIS A 8 0.89 -27.24 -6.31
CA HIS A 8 2.17 -26.60 -6.07
C HIS A 8 2.44 -26.68 -4.57
N VAL A 9 3.35 -27.58 -4.19
CA VAL A 9 4.00 -27.49 -2.89
C VAL A 9 5.00 -26.34 -3.04
N SER A 10 4.68 -25.18 -2.49
CA SER A 10 5.60 -24.04 -2.46
C SER A 10 6.92 -24.50 -1.85
N SER A 11 8.00 -24.42 -2.62
CA SER A 11 9.34 -24.59 -2.07
C SER A 11 9.65 -23.37 -1.20
N PRO A 12 10.44 -23.49 -0.11
CA PRO A 12 10.88 -22.32 0.66
C PRO A 12 11.58 -21.25 -0.22
N ALA A 13 12.19 -21.65 -1.34
CA ALA A 13 12.74 -20.73 -2.32
C ALA A 13 11.65 -19.92 -3.08
N ASP A 14 10.46 -20.48 -3.28
CA ASP A 14 9.34 -19.78 -3.92
C ASP A 14 8.70 -18.77 -2.94
N SER A 15 8.60 -19.11 -1.65
CA SER A 15 8.04 -18.22 -0.63
C SER A 15 8.93 -16.98 -0.44
N GLN A 16 10.25 -17.13 -0.40
CA GLN A 16 11.16 -15.98 -0.34
C GLN A 16 11.05 -15.08 -1.59
N LEU A 17 10.97 -15.66 -2.79
CA LEU A 17 10.77 -14.88 -4.03
C LEU A 17 9.44 -14.10 -4.04
N LEU A 18 8.37 -14.66 -3.45
CA LEU A 18 7.09 -13.96 -3.31
C LEU A 18 7.19 -12.78 -2.35
N LEU A 19 7.93 -12.90 -1.25
CA LEU A 19 8.16 -11.81 -0.31
C LEU A 19 9.02 -10.69 -0.93
N GLU A 20 10.07 -11.04 -1.67
CA GLU A 20 10.90 -10.06 -2.38
C GLU A 20 10.11 -9.32 -3.47
N ALA A 21 9.30 -10.03 -4.26
CA ALA A 21 8.42 -9.41 -5.25
C ALA A 21 7.35 -8.51 -4.62
N ALA A 22 6.83 -8.88 -3.45
CA ALA A 22 5.90 -8.06 -2.68
C ALA A 22 6.56 -6.78 -2.16
N LEU A 23 7.81 -6.85 -1.70
CA LEU A 23 8.61 -5.70 -1.29
C LEU A 23 8.91 -4.76 -2.47
N GLU A 24 9.30 -5.30 -3.63
CA GLU A 24 9.52 -4.50 -4.84
C GLU A 24 8.24 -3.76 -5.26
N ARG A 25 7.08 -4.44 -5.23
CA ARG A 25 5.79 -3.82 -5.55
C ARG A 25 5.38 -2.76 -4.54
N LEU A 26 5.68 -2.95 -3.25
CA LEU A 26 5.47 -1.95 -2.21
C LEU A 26 6.30 -0.69 -2.49
N GLY A 27 7.58 -0.85 -2.82
CA GLY A 27 8.46 0.26 -3.18
C GLY A 27 7.95 1.03 -4.40
N ALA A 28 7.62 0.31 -5.49
CA ALA A 28 7.09 0.92 -6.70
C ALA A 28 5.76 1.65 -6.47
N TRP A 29 4.91 1.17 -5.55
CA TRP A 29 3.69 1.86 -5.18
C TRP A 29 3.98 3.14 -4.36
N LEU A 30 4.92 3.09 -3.42
CA LEU A 30 5.33 4.28 -2.65
C LEU A 30 5.86 5.37 -3.58
N ASP A 31 6.72 5.02 -4.54
CA ASP A 31 7.28 5.98 -5.49
C ASP A 31 6.19 6.71 -6.31
N ASP A 32 5.09 6.03 -6.64
CA ASP A 32 4.05 6.58 -7.51
C ASP A 32 2.92 7.29 -6.75
N GLU A 33 2.51 6.77 -5.59
CA GLU A 33 1.32 7.24 -4.87
C GLU A 33 1.63 8.10 -3.63
N ARG A 34 2.85 8.07 -3.08
CA ARG A 34 3.18 8.76 -1.81
C ARG A 34 2.87 10.24 -1.85
N ASP A 35 3.40 10.95 -2.84
CA ASP A 35 3.24 12.41 -2.93
C ASP A 35 1.77 12.82 -3.17
N THR A 36 1.02 11.95 -3.84
CA THR A 36 -0.41 12.15 -4.12
C THR A 36 -1.23 11.95 -2.85
N LEU A 37 -1.06 10.81 -2.16
CA LEU A 37 -1.77 10.50 -0.92
C LEU A 37 -1.37 11.43 0.23
N GLY A 38 -0.09 11.79 0.35
CA GLY A 38 0.38 12.74 1.36
C GLY A 38 -0.31 14.10 1.23
N ARG A 39 -0.46 14.62 0.00
CA ARG A 39 -1.22 15.84 -0.26
C ARG A 39 -2.70 15.71 0.08
N ILE A 40 -3.33 14.59 -0.29
CA ILE A 40 -4.73 14.32 0.03
C ILE A 40 -4.96 14.29 1.55
N PHE A 41 -4.12 13.56 2.29
CA PHE A 41 -4.24 13.48 3.75
C PHE A 41 -3.98 14.83 4.42
N ALA A 42 -2.99 15.60 3.96
CA ALA A 42 -2.73 16.94 4.47
C ALA A 42 -3.93 17.88 4.24
N GLN A 43 -4.50 17.91 3.02
CA GLN A 43 -5.65 18.75 2.69
C GLN A 43 -6.92 18.33 3.41
N CYS A 44 -7.10 17.04 3.71
CA CYS A 44 -8.23 16.54 4.48
C CYS A 44 -8.03 16.63 6.01
N GLY A 45 -6.95 17.25 6.48
CA GLY A 45 -6.65 17.38 7.92
C GLY A 45 -6.27 16.07 8.61
N ARG A 46 -5.89 15.03 7.85
CA ARG A 46 -5.51 13.69 8.34
C ARG A 46 -4.01 13.58 8.59
N ARG A 47 -3.46 14.45 9.44
CA ARG A 47 -2.00 14.51 9.73
C ARG A 47 -1.42 13.19 10.22
N HIS A 48 -2.19 12.40 10.97
CA HIS A 48 -1.76 11.07 11.42
C HIS A 48 -1.59 10.07 10.27
N ALA A 49 -2.40 10.17 9.21
CA ALA A 49 -2.25 9.33 8.02
C ALA A 49 -1.05 9.77 7.17
N ALA A 50 -0.79 11.09 7.09
CA ALA A 50 0.44 11.57 6.46
C ALA A 50 1.69 11.05 7.20
N ALA A 51 1.70 11.11 8.54
CA ALA A 51 2.80 10.56 9.34
C ALA A 51 2.97 9.04 9.19
N ALA A 52 1.87 8.28 9.12
CA ALA A 52 1.93 6.84 8.86
C ALA A 52 2.49 6.52 7.47
N LEU A 53 2.17 7.35 6.46
CA LEU A 53 2.73 7.22 5.12
C LEU A 53 4.24 7.55 5.08
N GLU A 54 4.70 8.54 5.86
CA GLU A 54 6.13 8.82 6.04
C GLU A 54 6.85 7.68 6.78
N GLY A 55 6.17 7.02 7.73
CA GLY A 55 6.71 5.85 8.44
C GLY A 55 7.01 4.68 7.52
N LEU A 56 6.19 4.46 6.48
CA LEU A 56 6.44 3.43 5.47
C LEU A 56 7.75 3.65 4.69
N ASP A 57 8.14 4.91 4.45
CA ASP A 57 9.40 5.29 3.77
C ASP A 57 10.64 4.99 4.63
N GLN A 58 10.44 4.89 5.94
CA GLN A 58 11.50 4.59 6.90
C GLN A 58 11.67 3.10 7.12
N LEU A 59 10.76 2.25 6.62
CA LEU A 59 10.91 0.80 6.66
C LEU A 59 12.13 0.39 5.83
N HIS A 60 13.21 0.07 6.52
CA HIS A 60 14.46 -0.38 5.90
C HIS A 60 14.75 -1.80 6.37
N LEU A 61 15.02 -2.67 5.41
CA LEU A 61 15.55 -3.99 5.68
C LEU A 61 17.08 -3.91 5.72
N GLU A 62 17.71 -4.47 6.75
CA GLU A 62 19.18 -4.59 6.72
C GLU A 62 19.61 -5.56 5.61
N PRO A 63 20.76 -5.35 4.94
CA PRO A 63 21.21 -6.22 3.84
C PRO A 63 21.43 -7.69 4.21
N SER A 64 21.57 -7.99 5.50
CA SER A 64 21.74 -9.34 6.05
C SER A 64 20.49 -9.88 6.75
N SER A 65 19.34 -9.23 6.56
CA SER A 65 18.08 -9.66 7.15
C SER A 65 17.65 -11.01 6.57
N ASP A 66 17.11 -11.86 7.43
CA ASP A 66 16.57 -13.16 7.05
C ASP A 66 15.11 -13.06 6.58
N GLU A 67 14.55 -14.19 6.14
CA GLU A 67 13.16 -14.25 5.69
C GLU A 67 12.18 -13.81 6.78
N ALA A 68 12.45 -14.13 8.05
CA ALA A 68 11.59 -13.75 9.16
C ALA A 68 11.52 -12.23 9.31
N ALA A 69 12.66 -11.55 9.27
CA ALA A 69 12.72 -10.09 9.28
C ALA A 69 12.00 -9.45 8.09
N LEU A 70 12.08 -10.06 6.90
CA LEU A 70 11.32 -9.60 5.73
C LEU A 70 9.81 -9.77 5.92
N ARG A 71 9.36 -10.88 6.51
CA ARG A 71 7.94 -11.10 6.82
C ARG A 71 7.43 -10.10 7.86
N ASP A 72 8.20 -9.86 8.92
CA ASP A 72 7.85 -8.87 9.95
C ASP A 72 7.73 -7.47 9.35
N LEU A 73 8.68 -7.06 8.48
CA LEU A 73 8.63 -5.78 7.78
C LEU A 73 7.39 -5.68 6.88
N LEU A 74 7.08 -6.72 6.11
CA LEU A 74 5.92 -6.73 5.22
C LEU A 74 4.60 -6.75 5.99
N ASP A 75 4.54 -7.39 7.16
CA ASP A 75 3.35 -7.36 8.02
C ASP A 75 3.16 -5.98 8.67
N GLU A 76 4.24 -5.32 9.12
CA GLU A 76 4.19 -3.93 9.60
C GLU A 76 3.75 -2.96 8.49
N ALA A 77 4.29 -3.12 7.28
CA ALA A 77 3.88 -2.35 6.11
C ALA A 77 2.40 -2.57 5.81
N ARG A 78 1.94 -3.82 5.81
CA ARG A 78 0.54 -4.20 5.60
C ARG A 78 -0.38 -3.58 6.65
N ALA A 79 -0.03 -3.61 7.93
CA ALA A 79 -0.82 -3.00 8.99
C ALA A 79 -0.97 -1.49 8.77
N SER A 80 0.13 -0.82 8.40
CA SER A 80 0.14 0.60 8.06
C SER A 80 -0.71 0.91 6.82
N LEU A 81 -0.62 0.10 5.76
CA LEU A 81 -1.43 0.26 4.55
C LEU A 81 -2.93 0.05 4.82
N ASN A 82 -3.30 -0.91 5.65
CA ASN A 82 -4.70 -1.09 6.07
C ASN A 82 -5.22 0.14 6.82
N PHE A 83 -4.44 0.66 7.76
CA PHE A 83 -4.77 1.91 8.46
C PHE A 83 -4.96 3.08 7.48
N LEU A 84 -4.05 3.24 6.51
CA LEU A 84 -4.17 4.27 5.47
C LEU A 84 -5.43 4.07 4.62
N CYS A 85 -5.77 2.83 4.28
CA CYS A 85 -6.96 2.48 3.50
C CYS A 85 -8.24 2.86 4.25
N ASP A 86 -8.33 2.53 5.54
CA ASP A 86 -9.46 2.90 6.38
C ASP A 86 -9.65 4.41 6.43
N ILE A 87 -8.56 5.17 6.62
CA ILE A 87 -8.62 6.63 6.63
C ILE A 87 -9.04 7.17 5.28
N LEU A 88 -8.50 6.65 4.18
CA LEU A 88 -8.82 7.07 2.82
C LEU A 88 -10.31 6.84 2.51
N CYS A 89 -10.84 5.67 2.87
CA CYS A 89 -12.25 5.31 2.73
C CYS A 89 -13.18 6.16 3.61
N ALA A 90 -12.67 6.65 4.76
CA ALA A 90 -13.40 7.55 5.65
C ALA A 90 -13.40 9.01 5.18
N ILE A 91 -12.67 9.37 4.11
CA ILE A 91 -12.72 10.73 3.54
C ILE A 91 -14.08 10.92 2.86
N PRO A 92 -14.88 11.93 3.26
CA PRO A 92 -16.15 12.19 2.61
C PRO A 92 -15.96 12.47 1.12
N SER A 93 -16.75 11.82 0.27
CA SER A 93 -16.74 12.00 -1.20
C SER A 93 -17.07 13.44 -1.65
N ARG A 94 -17.55 14.28 -0.72
CA ARG A 94 -17.86 15.70 -0.94
C ARG A 94 -16.69 16.64 -0.62
N CYS A 95 -15.59 16.16 -0.06
CA CYS A 95 -14.37 16.95 0.07
C CYS A 95 -13.90 17.38 -1.33
N ARG A 96 -13.51 18.65 -1.48
CA ARG A 96 -12.86 19.17 -2.69
C ARG A 96 -11.40 19.43 -2.35
N LEU A 97 -10.48 18.94 -3.17
CA LEU A 97 -9.10 19.42 -3.11
C LEU A 97 -9.11 20.86 -3.61
N GLU A 98 -8.64 21.76 -2.76
CA GLU A 98 -8.36 23.12 -3.16
C GLU A 98 -6.97 23.16 -3.78
N THR A 99 -6.86 23.84 -4.91
CA THR A 99 -5.54 24.25 -5.43
C THR A 99 -4.85 25.16 -4.42
N ALA A 100 -3.54 25.40 -4.59
CA ALA A 100 -2.78 26.34 -3.77
C ALA A 100 -3.36 27.79 -3.73
N TRP A 101 -4.35 28.07 -4.59
CA TRP A 101 -5.03 29.36 -4.73
C TRP A 101 -6.51 29.31 -4.31
N GLY A 102 -6.99 28.23 -3.67
CA GLY A 102 -8.38 28.10 -3.22
C GLY A 102 -9.41 27.78 -4.31
N PHE A 103 -8.98 27.54 -5.56
CA PHE A 103 -9.88 27.12 -6.64
C PHE A 103 -10.17 25.61 -6.59
N PRO A 104 -11.34 25.16 -7.10
CA PRO A 104 -11.64 23.73 -7.26
C PRO A 104 -10.58 23.03 -8.13
N GLY A 105 -9.99 21.95 -7.64
CA GLY A 105 -9.04 21.14 -8.41
C GLY A 105 -9.67 20.43 -9.62
N PRO A 106 -8.86 19.99 -10.61
CA PRO A 106 -9.32 19.24 -11.77
C PRO A 106 -9.68 17.80 -11.38
N ALA A 107 -10.69 17.23 -12.05
CA ALA A 107 -11.41 16.00 -11.70
C ALA A 107 -11.93 15.98 -10.26
N PRO A 108 -13.18 15.53 -10.03
CA PRO A 108 -13.72 15.57 -8.68
C PRO A 108 -12.95 14.57 -7.81
N LEU A 109 -12.40 15.05 -6.68
CA LEU A 109 -11.52 14.32 -5.75
C LEU A 109 -11.89 12.85 -5.52
N HIS A 110 -13.19 12.54 -5.48
CA HIS A 110 -13.67 11.17 -5.31
C HIS A 110 -13.16 10.17 -6.37
N VAL A 111 -12.88 10.61 -7.60
CA VAL A 111 -12.31 9.75 -8.65
C VAL A 111 -10.87 9.39 -8.30
N HIS A 112 -10.06 10.37 -7.91
CA HIS A 112 -8.68 10.13 -7.47
C HIS A 112 -8.63 9.27 -6.20
N LEU A 113 -9.50 9.56 -5.22
CA LEU A 113 -9.63 8.71 -4.03
C LEU A 113 -10.00 7.27 -4.39
N GLY A 114 -10.93 7.08 -5.33
CA GLY A 114 -11.35 5.75 -5.77
C GLY A 114 -10.21 4.97 -6.43
N TRP A 115 -9.43 5.61 -7.29
CA TRP A 115 -8.27 4.98 -7.93
C TRP A 115 -7.17 4.66 -6.92
N SER A 116 -6.78 5.60 -6.06
CA SER A 116 -5.76 5.34 -5.03
C SER A 116 -6.22 4.28 -4.03
N ALA A 117 -7.50 4.24 -3.66
CA ALA A 117 -8.07 3.19 -2.80
C ALA A 117 -7.99 1.82 -3.48
N ALA A 118 -8.37 1.72 -4.76
CA ALA A 118 -8.31 0.46 -5.49
C ALA A 118 -6.86 -0.06 -5.60
N ARG A 119 -5.90 0.81 -5.87
CA ARG A 119 -4.46 0.45 -5.93
C ARG A 119 -3.93 0.03 -4.57
N LEU A 120 -4.35 0.69 -3.50
CA LEU A 120 -3.98 0.34 -2.14
C LEU A 120 -4.54 -1.04 -1.74
N VAL A 121 -5.80 -1.33 -2.07
CA VAL A 121 -6.41 -2.65 -1.84
C VAL A 121 -5.72 -3.75 -2.65
N ASP A 122 -5.34 -3.49 -3.90
CA ASP A 122 -4.55 -4.42 -4.73
C ASP A 122 -3.18 -4.73 -4.11
N LEU A 123 -2.50 -3.69 -3.61
CA LEU A 123 -1.23 -3.86 -2.90
C LEU A 123 -1.39 -4.68 -1.62
N ILE A 124 -2.37 -4.35 -0.77
CA ILE A 124 -2.68 -5.12 0.45
C ILE A 124 -2.94 -6.59 0.12
N SER A 125 -3.73 -6.86 -0.92
CA SER A 125 -4.03 -8.23 -1.37
C SER A 125 -2.78 -8.98 -1.86
N THR A 126 -1.80 -8.26 -2.43
CA THR A 126 -0.51 -8.82 -2.82
C THR A 126 0.33 -9.18 -1.59
N LEU A 127 0.40 -8.29 -0.60
CA LEU A 127 1.09 -8.55 0.67
C LEU A 127 0.45 -9.71 1.44
N ASP A 128 -0.88 -9.76 1.52
CA ASP A 128 -1.63 -10.86 2.15
C ASP A 128 -1.24 -12.22 1.55
N ARG A 129 -1.14 -12.28 0.20
CA ARG A 129 -0.76 -13.50 -0.50
C ARG A 129 0.67 -13.90 -0.23
N ALA A 130 1.61 -12.95 -0.21
CA ALA A 130 3.02 -13.23 0.07
C ALA A 130 3.21 -13.69 1.53
N LEU A 131 2.53 -13.06 2.49
CA LEU A 131 2.63 -13.41 3.91
C LEU A 131 1.96 -14.75 4.26
N ALA A 132 0.98 -15.19 3.47
CA ALA A 132 0.34 -16.50 3.63
C ALA A 132 1.11 -17.67 3.00
N SER A 133 2.24 -17.40 2.31
CA SER A 133 3.01 -18.38 1.53
C SER A 133 4.12 -19.10 2.29
#